data_AF-A0A6J7VU30-F1
#
_entry.id   AF-A0A6J7VU30-F1
#
_cell.length_a   1.000
_cell.length_b   1.000
_cell.length_c   1.000
_cell.angle_alpha   90.00
_cell.angle_beta   90.00
_cell.angle_gamma   90.00
#
_symmetry.space_group_name_H-M   'P 1'
#
loop_
_entity.id
_entity.type
_entity.pdbx_description
1 polymer ?
#
loop_
_entity_poly.entity_id
_entity_poly.type
_entity_poly.pdbx_seq_one_letter_code
_entity_poly.pdbx_strand_id
1 'polypeptide(L)'
;MNKNRAISLALIAALTLTTAPAFAKTPKPTLAQIEAAKKVEAEKKKVAEAQAAKLAAANQNLRTLTAKANAAAASYVQAQRELAIAVAAARAAAKYAAETATAVEEAHKVIGRLASNAYILGGSMSDIQPLLSANGPQDLMDQLSTLSTLGSKNTIALERFKAAEVIARAAKQAADNAAAAQQRATDKVAAAKKVADDAKAEQAKEVAKLQKVQDQLMKELLSARKVRTTLEQQRQLALLEEAQANQATQTAGQSKIWPDRGFKGRSTSRTTEAQRLKAVEYAKKQVLARKPYVWGTQGPNTFDCSGLVYAAYKSAGLDWPNWDRLNSALYSGYTQHVSLNALVPGDLLFYSYKGTISTIHHITIYAGNGMMWEANSKNAGLLFSSIYSVKGLMPFGGRV
;
A
#
# COMPACT_ATOMS: atom_id res chain seq x y z
N MET A 1 -69.44 -63.05 27.28
CA MET A 1 -69.59 -62.53 25.90
C MET A 1 -70.42 -61.26 25.95
N ASN A 2 -69.84 -60.18 25.40
CA ASN A 2 -70.40 -58.93 24.87
C ASN A 2 -71.81 -58.52 25.28
N LYS A 3 -71.92 -57.47 26.11
CA LYS A 3 -71.83 -56.02 25.80
C LYS A 3 -73.14 -55.48 25.25
N ASN A 4 -73.78 -54.71 26.11
CA ASN A 4 -75.08 -54.09 25.95
C ASN A 4 -74.91 -52.56 25.96
N ARG A 5 -75.71 -51.94 25.08
CA ARG A 5 -76.40 -50.65 25.22
C ARG A 5 -75.69 -49.34 24.84
N ALA A 6 -76.49 -48.59 24.08
CA ALA A 6 -76.40 -47.20 23.67
C ALA A 6 -76.53 -46.21 24.84
N ILE A 7 -76.09 -44.96 24.62
CA ILE A 7 -76.87 -43.70 24.73
C ILE A 7 -75.92 -42.52 24.42
N SER A 8 -76.48 -41.51 23.75
CA SER A 8 -75.95 -40.22 23.31
C SER A 8 -75.16 -39.42 24.37
N LEU A 9 -74.14 -38.65 23.95
CA LEU A 9 -74.06 -37.18 24.10
C LEU A 9 -72.77 -36.60 23.52
N ALA A 10 -72.86 -35.32 23.17
CA ALA A 10 -71.91 -34.45 22.47
C ALA A 10 -70.46 -34.42 23.01
N LEU A 11 -69.51 -34.12 22.12
CA LEU A 11 -68.35 -33.28 22.43
C LEU A 11 -67.72 -32.72 21.15
N ILE A 12 -67.98 -31.42 20.93
CA ILE A 12 -67.25 -30.53 20.02
C ILE A 12 -65.89 -30.26 20.68
N ALA A 13 -64.81 -30.63 20.01
CA ALA A 13 -63.45 -30.22 20.36
C ALA A 13 -62.83 -29.49 19.17
N ALA A 14 -63.20 -28.22 19.00
CA ALA A 14 -62.50 -27.30 18.11
C ALA A 14 -61.44 -26.54 18.92
N LEU A 15 -60.18 -26.76 18.51
CA LEU A 15 -58.94 -26.20 19.03
C LEU A 15 -59.06 -24.74 19.52
N THR A 16 -58.87 -24.54 20.82
CA THR A 16 -58.56 -23.24 21.42
C THR A 16 -57.09 -22.90 21.12
N LEU A 17 -56.85 -22.05 20.12
CA LEU A 17 -55.58 -21.35 19.99
C LEU A 17 -55.53 -20.24 21.05
N THR A 18 -54.95 -20.57 22.20
CA THR A 18 -54.47 -19.59 23.16
C THR A 18 -53.40 -18.74 22.49
N THR A 19 -53.68 -17.46 22.27
CA THR A 19 -52.65 -16.49 21.87
C THR A 19 -51.76 -16.23 23.07
N ALA A 20 -50.72 -17.05 23.24
CA ALA A 20 -49.58 -16.67 24.05
C ALA A 20 -48.90 -15.45 23.41
N PRO A 21 -48.51 -14.41 24.19
CA PRO A 21 -47.66 -13.36 23.68
C PRO A 21 -46.31 -13.98 23.33
N ALA A 22 -46.01 -14.07 22.03
CA ALA A 22 -44.72 -14.51 21.53
C ALA A 22 -43.65 -13.45 21.84
N PHE A 23 -43.13 -13.46 23.06
CA PHE A 23 -41.82 -12.92 23.36
C PHE A 23 -40.77 -13.93 22.90
N ALA A 24 -40.00 -13.61 21.83
CA ALA A 24 -38.55 -13.85 21.79
C ALA A 24 -37.87 -13.40 20.47
N LYS A 25 -36.92 -12.44 20.64
CA LYS A 25 -35.53 -12.38 20.12
C LYS A 25 -35.32 -12.36 18.59
N THR A 26 -34.82 -11.28 17.98
CA THR A 26 -33.57 -10.56 18.32
C THR A 26 -33.58 -9.06 17.95
N PRO A 27 -32.83 -8.21 18.68
CA PRO A 27 -33.31 -6.92 19.23
C PRO A 27 -32.57 -5.67 18.69
N LYS A 28 -32.95 -4.47 19.18
CA LYS A 28 -32.08 -3.28 19.22
C LYS A 28 -30.68 -3.67 19.76
N PRO A 29 -29.58 -2.98 19.39
CA PRO A 29 -28.32 -3.07 20.11
C PRO A 29 -28.56 -2.75 21.59
N THR A 30 -28.66 -3.77 22.43
CA THR A 30 -28.82 -3.64 23.88
C THR A 30 -27.59 -2.92 24.47
N LEU A 31 -27.70 -2.35 25.67
CA LEU A 31 -26.52 -1.83 26.39
C LEU A 31 -25.41 -2.88 26.45
N ALA A 32 -25.77 -4.15 26.62
CA ALA A 32 -24.86 -5.29 26.54
C ALA A 32 -24.23 -5.53 25.15
N GLN A 33 -24.93 -5.23 24.05
CA GLN A 33 -24.34 -5.28 22.69
C GLN A 33 -23.44 -4.08 22.39
N ILE A 34 -23.69 -2.91 23.01
CA ILE A 34 -22.73 -1.79 22.98
C ILE A 34 -21.54 -2.08 23.88
N GLU A 35 -21.74 -2.67 25.07
CA GLU A 35 -20.65 -3.09 25.94
C GLU A 35 -19.84 -4.22 25.30
N ALA A 36 -20.50 -5.13 24.57
CA ALA A 36 -19.83 -6.12 23.74
C ALA A 36 -19.08 -5.45 22.58
N ALA A 37 -19.66 -4.45 21.90
CA ALA A 37 -18.98 -3.70 20.86
C ALA A 37 -17.82 -2.83 21.40
N LYS A 38 -17.97 -2.25 22.61
CA LYS A 38 -16.93 -1.53 23.36
C LYS A 38 -15.87 -2.49 23.89
N LYS A 39 -16.22 -3.71 24.28
CA LYS A 39 -15.26 -4.78 24.62
C LYS A 39 -14.51 -5.23 23.38
N VAL A 40 -15.18 -5.41 22.24
CA VAL A 40 -14.54 -5.72 20.96
C VAL A 40 -13.68 -4.54 20.49
N GLU A 41 -14.09 -3.29 20.69
CA GLU A 41 -13.27 -2.11 20.42
C GLU A 41 -12.09 -2.02 21.39
N ALA A 42 -12.29 -2.28 22.68
CA ALA A 42 -11.23 -2.27 23.68
C ALA A 42 -10.25 -3.44 23.48
N GLU A 43 -10.72 -4.61 23.06
CA GLU A 43 -9.90 -5.74 22.65
C GLU A 43 -9.15 -5.43 21.36
N LYS A 44 -9.80 -4.84 20.35
CA LYS A 44 -9.13 -4.40 19.13
C LYS A 44 -8.18 -3.23 19.35
N LYS A 45 -8.46 -2.36 20.32
CA LYS A 45 -7.57 -1.29 20.76
C LYS A 45 -6.38 -1.87 21.52
N LYS A 46 -6.58 -2.84 22.41
CA LYS A 46 -5.49 -3.59 23.05
C LYS A 46 -4.65 -4.36 22.04
N VAL A 47 -5.27 -4.95 21.01
CA VAL A 47 -4.56 -5.56 19.88
C VAL A 47 -3.79 -4.51 19.10
N ALA A 48 -4.39 -3.35 18.80
CA ALA A 48 -3.70 -2.25 18.13
C ALA A 48 -2.55 -1.66 18.96
N GLU A 49 -2.71 -1.51 20.28
CA GLU A 49 -1.66 -1.07 21.22
C GLU A 49 -0.54 -2.11 21.34
N ALA A 50 -0.87 -3.40 21.43
CA ALA A 50 0.11 -4.48 21.43
C ALA A 50 0.86 -4.57 20.09
N GLN A 51 0.18 -4.32 18.97
CA GLN A 51 0.79 -4.26 17.65
C GLN A 51 1.60 -2.98 17.44
N ALA A 52 1.19 -1.85 18.04
CA ALA A 52 1.98 -0.61 18.08
C ALA A 52 3.26 -0.78 18.91
N ALA A 53 3.20 -1.50 20.03
CA ALA A 53 4.38 -1.86 20.81
C ALA A 53 5.33 -2.78 20.01
N LYS A 54 4.79 -3.77 19.28
CA LYS A 54 5.57 -4.62 18.36
C LYS A 54 6.19 -3.81 17.22
N LEU A 55 5.47 -2.84 16.66
CA LEU A 55 5.99 -1.89 15.66
C LEU A 55 7.10 -1.02 16.23
N ALA A 56 6.98 -0.55 17.47
CA ALA A 56 8.03 0.24 18.13
C ALA A 56 9.32 -0.58 18.31
N ALA A 57 9.20 -1.83 18.77
CA ALA A 57 10.34 -2.76 18.89
C ALA A 57 10.96 -3.09 17.52
N ALA A 58 10.13 -3.34 16.50
CA ALA A 58 10.60 -3.61 15.15
C ALA A 58 11.23 -2.37 14.48
N ASN A 59 10.76 -1.16 14.78
CA ASN A 59 11.41 0.09 14.39
C ASN A 59 12.77 0.29 15.07
N GLN A 60 12.92 -0.12 16.34
CA GLN A 60 14.22 -0.12 17.01
C GLN A 60 15.18 -1.13 16.37
N ASN A 61 14.70 -2.33 16.01
CA ASN A 61 15.47 -3.31 15.25
C ASN A 61 15.88 -2.76 13.88
N LEU A 62 14.97 -2.08 13.17
CA LEU A 62 15.25 -1.44 11.89
C LEU A 62 16.33 -0.36 12.01
N ARG A 63 16.32 0.45 13.07
CA ARG A 63 17.39 1.43 13.35
C ARG A 63 18.74 0.74 13.51
N THR A 64 18.79 -0.35 14.27
CA THR A 64 20.01 -1.15 14.45
C THR A 64 20.49 -1.77 13.13
N LEU A 65 19.59 -2.33 12.33
CA LEU A 65 19.90 -2.88 11.01
C LEU A 65 20.38 -1.80 10.04
N THR A 66 19.78 -0.61 10.09
CA THR A 66 20.19 0.55 9.28
C THR A 66 21.59 1.03 9.69
N ALA A 67 21.88 1.10 10.99
CA ALA A 67 23.22 1.41 11.48
C ALA A 67 24.26 0.37 11.02
N LYS A 68 23.92 -0.92 11.06
CA LYS A 68 24.77 -2.00 10.54
C LYS A 68 24.99 -1.90 9.02
N ALA A 69 23.94 -1.63 8.25
CA ALA A 69 24.04 -1.46 6.80
C ALA A 69 24.91 -0.25 6.44
N ASN A 70 24.75 0.87 7.15
CA ASN A 70 25.58 2.07 6.96
C ASN A 70 27.05 1.81 7.33
N ALA A 71 27.32 1.10 8.43
CA ALA A 71 28.66 0.71 8.81
C ALA A 71 29.30 -0.23 7.76
N ALA A 72 28.54 -1.20 7.25
CA ALA A 72 29.01 -2.10 6.18
C ALA A 72 29.29 -1.36 4.87
N ALA A 73 28.43 -0.40 4.49
CA ALA A 73 28.64 0.45 3.33
C ALA A 73 29.89 1.34 3.49
N ALA A 74 30.11 1.91 4.68
CA ALA A 74 31.31 2.68 4.98
C ALA A 74 32.59 1.82 4.86
N SER A 75 32.56 0.59 5.36
CA SER A 75 33.66 -0.38 5.21
C SER A 75 33.92 -0.74 3.74
N TYR A 76 32.87 -0.87 2.93
CA TYR A 76 33.02 -1.10 1.49
C TYR A 76 33.69 0.08 0.77
N VAL A 77 33.26 1.31 1.06
CA VAL A 77 33.88 2.53 0.51
C VAL A 77 35.33 2.68 0.98
N GLN A 78 35.63 2.34 2.24
CA GLN A 78 36.99 2.31 2.74
C GLN A 78 37.85 1.28 1.98
N ALA A 79 37.36 0.06 1.78
CA ALA A 79 38.07 -0.96 1.01
C ALA A 79 38.32 -0.52 -0.44
N GLN A 80 37.37 0.17 -1.08
CA GLN A 80 37.56 0.73 -2.43
C GLN A 80 38.70 1.77 -2.47
N ARG A 81 38.79 2.64 -1.45
CA ARG A 81 39.88 3.61 -1.33
C ARG A 81 41.23 2.93 -1.14
N GLU A 82 41.29 1.90 -0.29
CA GLU A 82 42.50 1.10 -0.10
C GLU A 82 42.91 0.38 -1.39
N LEU A 83 41.95 -0.15 -2.15
CA LEU A 83 42.21 -0.75 -3.46
C LEU A 83 42.78 0.28 -4.45
N ALA A 84 42.22 1.49 -4.50
CA ALA A 84 42.72 2.53 -5.39
C ALA A 84 44.19 2.89 -5.07
N ILE A 85 44.54 2.98 -3.78
CA ILE A 85 45.92 3.21 -3.33
C ILE A 85 46.81 2.03 -3.71
N ALA A 86 46.36 0.79 -3.48
CA ALA A 86 47.13 -0.41 -3.80
C ALA A 86 47.36 -0.57 -5.31
N VAL A 87 46.37 -0.25 -6.15
CA VAL A 87 46.49 -0.24 -7.62
C VAL A 87 47.50 0.82 -8.06
N ALA A 88 47.45 2.02 -7.50
CA ALA A 88 48.40 3.08 -7.81
C ALA A 88 49.84 2.67 -7.44
N ALA A 89 50.03 2.09 -6.26
CA ALA A 89 51.32 1.58 -5.79
C ALA A 89 51.84 0.43 -6.66
N ALA A 90 50.97 -0.54 -7.02
CA ALA A 90 51.33 -1.64 -7.91
C ALA A 90 51.74 -1.16 -9.30
N ARG A 91 51.00 -0.18 -9.86
CA ARG A 91 51.34 0.42 -11.16
C ARG A 91 52.68 1.16 -11.12
N ALA A 92 52.95 1.92 -10.04
CA ALA A 92 54.21 2.63 -9.86
C ALA A 92 55.38 1.64 -9.72
N ALA A 93 55.23 0.61 -8.89
CA ALA A 93 56.25 -0.42 -8.69
C ALA A 93 56.51 -1.23 -9.97
N ALA A 94 55.48 -1.60 -10.72
CA ALA A 94 55.61 -2.28 -12.00
C ALA A 94 56.34 -1.43 -13.05
N LYS A 95 56.04 -0.12 -13.10
CA LYS A 95 56.75 0.82 -13.98
C LYS A 95 58.24 0.89 -13.61
N TYR A 96 58.56 1.05 -12.34
CA TYR A 96 59.95 1.10 -11.87
C TYR A 96 60.71 -0.22 -12.12
N ALA A 97 60.04 -1.37 -11.93
CA ALA A 97 60.60 -2.67 -12.26
C ALA A 97 60.89 -2.82 -13.76
N ALA A 98 60.03 -2.30 -14.63
CA ALA A 98 60.26 -2.31 -16.09
C ALA A 98 61.42 -1.40 -16.51
N GLU A 99 61.52 -0.20 -15.93
CA GLU A 99 62.62 0.75 -16.19
C GLU A 99 63.98 0.16 -15.76
N THR A 100 64.04 -0.42 -14.56
CA THR A 100 65.26 -1.05 -14.03
C THR A 100 65.63 -2.32 -14.79
N ALA A 101 64.66 -3.12 -15.25
CA ALA A 101 64.91 -4.27 -16.13
C ALA A 101 65.50 -3.83 -17.48
N THR A 102 65.00 -2.72 -18.05
CA THR A 102 65.54 -2.14 -19.29
C THR A 102 66.99 -1.69 -19.10
N ALA A 103 67.29 -1.02 -17.99
CA ALA A 103 68.66 -0.59 -17.66
C ALA A 103 69.64 -1.77 -17.52
N VAL A 104 69.17 -2.89 -16.94
CA VAL A 104 69.96 -4.14 -16.88
C VAL A 104 70.20 -4.71 -18.27
N GLU A 105 69.18 -4.73 -19.15
CA GLU A 105 69.32 -5.20 -20.52
C GLU A 105 70.34 -4.36 -21.31
N GLU A 106 70.31 -3.04 -21.16
CA GLU A 106 71.28 -2.12 -21.78
C GLU A 106 72.70 -2.37 -21.26
N ALA A 107 72.87 -2.47 -19.94
CA ALA A 107 74.16 -2.78 -19.33
C ALA A 107 74.68 -4.17 -19.76
N HIS A 108 73.79 -5.15 -19.89
CA HIS A 108 74.11 -6.49 -20.38
C HIS A 108 74.60 -6.45 -21.84
N LYS A 109 73.98 -5.65 -22.71
CA LYS A 109 74.44 -5.44 -24.10
C LYS A 109 75.83 -4.77 -24.16
N VAL A 110 76.15 -3.86 -23.24
CA VAL A 110 77.49 -3.25 -23.16
C VAL A 110 78.52 -4.30 -22.77
N ILE A 111 78.27 -5.08 -21.71
CA ILE A 111 79.17 -6.16 -21.29
C ILE A 111 79.30 -7.24 -22.35
N GLY A 112 78.21 -7.61 -23.03
CA GLY A 112 78.24 -8.56 -24.14
C GLY A 112 79.18 -8.10 -25.25
N ARG A 113 79.10 -6.82 -25.66
CA ARG A 113 80.04 -6.25 -26.64
C ARG A 113 81.49 -6.24 -26.13
N LEU A 114 81.71 -5.90 -24.86
CA LEU A 114 83.04 -5.94 -24.25
C LEU A 114 83.62 -7.36 -24.25
N ALA A 115 82.81 -8.35 -23.87
CA ALA A 115 83.20 -9.76 -23.86
C ALA A 115 83.47 -10.29 -25.28
N SER A 116 82.62 -9.96 -26.25
CA SER A 116 82.84 -10.31 -27.66
C SER A 116 84.12 -9.68 -28.21
N ASN A 117 84.37 -8.40 -27.95
CA ASN A 117 85.60 -7.73 -28.39
C ASN A 117 86.84 -8.34 -27.70
N ALA A 118 86.77 -8.60 -26.39
CA ALA A 118 87.85 -9.26 -25.66
C ALA A 118 88.09 -10.70 -26.14
N TYR A 119 87.06 -11.42 -26.58
CA TYR A 119 87.21 -12.76 -27.15
C TYR A 119 87.81 -12.75 -28.56
N ILE A 120 87.38 -11.81 -29.41
CA ILE A 120 87.90 -11.64 -30.77
C ILE A 120 89.38 -11.19 -30.76
N LEU A 121 89.75 -10.32 -29.82
CA LEU A 121 91.10 -9.75 -29.71
C LEU A 121 92.03 -10.58 -28.82
N GLY A 122 91.53 -11.05 -27.66
CA GLY A 122 92.28 -11.64 -26.55
C GLY A 122 92.78 -13.08 -26.72
N GLY A 123 93.15 -13.46 -27.94
CA GLY A 123 93.71 -14.77 -28.27
C GLY A 123 94.96 -14.74 -29.14
N SER A 124 95.47 -13.55 -29.50
CA SER A 124 96.62 -13.43 -30.42
C SER A 124 97.73 -12.52 -29.86
N MET A 125 98.98 -12.80 -30.22
CA MET A 125 100.15 -11.93 -29.94
C MET A 125 99.99 -10.48 -30.44
N SER A 126 98.95 -10.21 -31.23
CA SER A 126 98.60 -8.90 -31.76
C SER A 126 98.19 -7.86 -30.70
N ASP A 127 97.85 -8.26 -29.46
CA ASP A 127 97.50 -7.33 -28.38
C ASP A 127 98.73 -6.71 -27.69
N ILE A 128 99.87 -7.41 -27.73
CA ILE A 128 101.17 -6.92 -27.22
C ILE A 128 101.99 -6.31 -28.36
N GLN A 129 101.65 -6.60 -29.62
CA GLN A 129 102.32 -6.06 -30.81
C GLN A 129 102.40 -4.52 -30.80
N PRO A 130 101.34 -3.73 -30.47
CA PRO A 130 101.45 -2.28 -30.36
C PRO A 130 102.43 -1.84 -29.28
N LEU A 131 102.41 -2.51 -28.12
CA LEU A 131 103.33 -2.27 -26.99
C LEU A 131 104.78 -2.61 -27.35
N LEU A 132 105.00 -3.61 -28.23
CA LEU A 132 106.30 -4.02 -28.75
C LEU A 132 106.77 -3.18 -29.95
N SER A 133 105.85 -2.51 -30.64
CA SER A 133 106.12 -1.66 -31.81
C SER A 133 106.07 -0.15 -31.51
N ALA A 134 106.04 0.24 -30.23
CA ALA A 134 106.02 1.64 -29.83
C ALA A 134 107.32 2.35 -30.25
N ASN A 135 107.21 3.52 -30.90
CA ASN A 135 108.36 4.24 -31.49
C ASN A 135 109.09 5.15 -30.49
N GLY A 136 109.17 4.72 -29.22
CA GLY A 136 109.88 5.44 -28.15
C GLY A 136 109.14 5.43 -26.80
N PRO A 137 109.75 5.99 -25.74
CA PRO A 137 109.21 5.95 -24.38
C PRO A 137 107.85 6.66 -24.21
N GLN A 138 107.61 7.75 -24.95
CA GLN A 138 106.37 8.51 -24.88
C GLN A 138 105.18 7.74 -25.48
N ASP A 139 105.36 7.11 -26.65
CA ASP A 139 104.34 6.32 -27.34
C ASP A 139 103.94 5.08 -26.52
N LEU A 140 104.92 4.42 -25.87
CA LEU A 140 104.64 3.33 -24.94
C LEU A 140 103.78 3.78 -23.74
N MET A 141 104.06 4.95 -23.17
CA MET A 141 103.29 5.50 -22.05
C MET A 141 101.85 5.85 -22.46
N ASP A 142 101.65 6.42 -23.66
CA ASP A 142 100.33 6.75 -24.18
C ASP A 142 99.49 5.48 -24.46
N GLN A 143 100.11 4.42 -24.98
CA GLN A 143 99.47 3.12 -25.18
C GLN A 143 99.12 2.43 -23.85
N LEU A 144 100.02 2.45 -22.87
CA LEU A 144 99.75 1.92 -21.52
C LEU A 144 98.66 2.70 -20.79
N SER A 145 98.63 4.03 -20.93
CA SER A 145 97.60 4.91 -20.39
C SER A 145 96.22 4.63 -21.02
N THR A 146 96.19 4.39 -22.33
CA THR A 146 94.97 4.02 -23.06
C THR A 146 94.45 2.66 -22.62
N LEU A 147 95.34 1.66 -22.47
CA LEU A 147 94.99 0.33 -21.99
C LEU A 147 94.47 0.35 -20.54
N SER A 148 95.12 1.13 -19.67
CA SER A 148 94.69 1.34 -18.29
C SER A 148 93.32 2.02 -18.22
N THR A 149 93.09 3.05 -19.05
CA THR A 149 91.79 3.72 -19.18
C THR A 149 90.71 2.77 -19.67
N LEU A 150 91.02 1.89 -20.62
CA LEU A 150 90.09 0.88 -21.13
C LEU A 150 89.75 -0.17 -20.06
N GLY A 151 90.77 -0.67 -19.33
CA GLY A 151 90.59 -1.59 -18.21
C GLY A 151 89.72 -0.97 -17.10
N SER A 152 89.98 0.30 -16.74
CA SER A 152 89.16 1.05 -15.79
C SER A 152 87.70 1.19 -16.27
N LYS A 153 87.48 1.53 -17.55
CA LYS A 153 86.13 1.60 -18.15
C LYS A 153 85.40 0.25 -18.12
N ASN A 154 86.10 -0.85 -18.38
CA ASN A 154 85.52 -2.20 -18.33
C ASN A 154 85.12 -2.60 -16.91
N THR A 155 85.97 -2.31 -15.92
CA THR A 155 85.64 -2.53 -14.50
C THR A 155 84.42 -1.72 -14.07
N ILE A 156 84.37 -0.42 -14.43
CA ILE A 156 83.22 0.45 -14.15
C ILE A 156 81.94 -0.08 -14.83
N ALA A 157 82.02 -0.58 -16.05
CA ALA A 157 80.86 -1.16 -16.75
C ALA A 157 80.33 -2.42 -16.04
N LEU A 158 81.22 -3.29 -15.55
CA LEU A 158 80.86 -4.48 -14.79
C LEU A 158 80.23 -4.13 -13.43
N GLU A 159 80.80 -3.15 -12.71
CA GLU A 159 80.25 -2.66 -11.45
C GLU A 159 78.86 -2.04 -11.63
N ARG A 160 78.67 -1.22 -12.69
CA ARG A 160 77.37 -0.65 -13.03
C ARG A 160 76.33 -1.72 -13.36
N PHE A 161 76.70 -2.77 -14.09
CA PHE A 161 75.79 -3.88 -14.36
C PHE A 161 75.40 -4.63 -13.09
N LYS A 162 76.38 -4.98 -12.22
CA LYS A 162 76.08 -5.64 -10.94
C LYS A 162 75.16 -4.80 -10.07
N ALA A 163 75.41 -3.49 -10.00
CA ALA A 163 74.55 -2.55 -9.28
C ALA A 163 73.15 -2.49 -9.88
N ALA A 164 73.03 -2.39 -11.22
CA ALA A 164 71.76 -2.40 -11.92
C ALA A 164 70.97 -3.70 -11.69
N GLU A 165 71.65 -4.85 -11.67
CA GLU A 165 71.03 -6.16 -11.44
C GLU A 165 70.46 -6.26 -10.02
N VAL A 166 71.19 -5.81 -9.00
CA VAL A 166 70.70 -5.76 -7.62
C VAL A 166 69.48 -4.85 -7.50
N ILE A 167 69.51 -3.67 -8.13
CA ILE A 167 68.39 -2.72 -8.14
C ILE A 167 67.18 -3.31 -8.84
N ALA A 168 67.36 -3.94 -10.00
CA ALA A 168 66.27 -4.56 -10.76
C ALA A 168 65.63 -5.74 -10.02
N ARG A 169 66.44 -6.58 -9.35
CA ARG A 169 65.93 -7.67 -8.49
C ARG A 169 65.09 -7.12 -7.34
N ALA A 170 65.57 -6.07 -6.67
CA ALA A 170 64.82 -5.40 -5.60
C ALA A 170 63.53 -4.74 -6.11
N ALA A 171 63.58 -4.08 -7.27
CA ALA A 171 62.42 -3.46 -7.91
C ALA A 171 61.38 -4.50 -8.32
N LYS A 172 61.80 -5.65 -8.88
CA LYS A 172 60.92 -6.77 -9.20
C LYS A 172 60.23 -7.33 -7.96
N GLN A 173 60.98 -7.59 -6.89
CA GLN A 173 60.41 -8.06 -5.62
C GLN A 173 59.40 -7.05 -5.05
N ALA A 174 59.69 -5.74 -5.14
CA ALA A 174 58.76 -4.70 -4.72
C ALA A 174 57.48 -4.68 -5.57
N ALA A 175 57.59 -4.88 -6.89
CA ALA A 175 56.44 -5.01 -7.78
C ALA A 175 55.59 -6.24 -7.48
N ASP A 176 56.20 -7.40 -7.24
CA ASP A 176 55.50 -8.64 -6.88
C ASP A 176 54.76 -8.48 -5.54
N ASN A 177 55.40 -7.85 -4.54
CA ASN A 177 54.78 -7.55 -3.25
C ASN A 177 53.59 -6.57 -3.40
N ALA A 178 53.73 -5.55 -4.27
CA ALA A 178 52.68 -4.59 -4.53
C ALA A 178 51.49 -5.22 -5.29
N ALA A 179 51.75 -6.11 -6.24
CA ALA A 179 50.73 -6.90 -6.93
C ALA A 179 49.97 -7.82 -5.96
N ALA A 180 50.67 -8.49 -5.05
CA ALA A 180 50.04 -9.29 -3.99
C ALA A 180 49.20 -8.41 -3.03
N ALA A 181 49.65 -7.19 -2.73
CA ALA A 181 48.88 -6.23 -1.93
C ALA A 181 47.62 -5.75 -2.68
N GLN A 182 47.70 -5.48 -3.97
CA GLN A 182 46.55 -5.16 -4.83
C GLN A 182 45.53 -6.30 -4.85
N GLN A 183 45.97 -7.55 -4.98
CA GLN A 183 45.08 -8.70 -4.95
C GLN A 183 44.36 -8.81 -3.61
N ARG A 184 45.08 -8.71 -2.48
CA ARG A 184 44.48 -8.71 -1.14
C ARG A 184 43.47 -7.58 -0.95
N ALA A 185 43.75 -6.39 -1.48
CA ALA A 185 42.81 -5.28 -1.44
C ALA A 185 41.56 -5.54 -2.30
N THR A 186 41.71 -6.22 -3.44
CA THR A 186 40.61 -6.63 -4.32
C THR A 186 39.69 -7.64 -3.63
N ASP A 187 40.28 -8.66 -2.98
CA ASP A 187 39.54 -9.65 -2.20
C ASP A 187 38.80 -9.01 -1.02
N LYS A 188 39.44 -8.03 -0.35
CA LYS A 188 38.83 -7.24 0.72
C LYS A 188 37.62 -6.44 0.23
N VAL A 189 37.70 -5.83 -0.96
CA VAL A 189 36.55 -5.14 -1.59
C VAL A 189 35.43 -6.11 -1.90
N ALA A 190 35.73 -7.28 -2.45
CA ALA A 190 34.72 -8.31 -2.75
C ALA A 190 34.02 -8.80 -1.47
N ALA A 191 34.78 -9.08 -0.41
CA ALA A 191 34.25 -9.49 0.89
C ALA A 191 33.38 -8.38 1.51
N ALA A 192 33.87 -7.13 1.52
CA ALA A 192 33.13 -5.99 2.05
C ALA A 192 31.83 -5.72 1.25
N LYS A 193 31.85 -5.91 -0.07
CA LYS A 193 30.66 -5.81 -0.92
C LYS A 193 29.60 -6.82 -0.50
N LYS A 194 30.01 -8.09 -0.32
CA LYS A 194 29.09 -9.15 0.11
C LYS A 194 28.43 -8.81 1.45
N VAL A 195 29.20 -8.34 2.43
CA VAL A 195 28.67 -7.94 3.73
C VAL A 195 27.70 -6.75 3.61
N ALA A 196 28.02 -5.76 2.78
CA ALA A 196 27.14 -4.62 2.54
C ALA A 196 25.81 -5.02 1.86
N ASP A 197 25.87 -5.90 0.86
CA ASP A 197 24.69 -6.44 0.17
C ASP A 197 23.82 -7.28 1.13
N ASP A 198 24.44 -8.17 1.92
CA ASP A 198 23.75 -9.01 2.91
C ASP A 198 23.05 -8.15 3.97
N ALA A 199 23.72 -7.11 4.48
CA ALA A 199 23.15 -6.18 5.46
C ALA A 199 21.98 -5.37 4.88
N LYS A 200 22.08 -4.93 3.63
CA LYS A 200 20.99 -4.22 2.93
C LYS A 200 19.80 -5.14 2.66
N ALA A 201 20.05 -6.39 2.29
CA ALA A 201 19.00 -7.38 2.09
C ALA A 201 18.23 -7.67 3.39
N GLU A 202 18.94 -7.78 4.52
CA GLU A 202 18.30 -8.00 5.82
C GLU A 202 17.48 -6.79 6.27
N GLN A 203 17.99 -5.58 6.07
CA GLN A 203 17.24 -4.34 6.29
C GLN A 203 15.95 -4.30 5.43
N ALA A 204 16.05 -4.64 4.14
CA ALA A 204 14.91 -4.64 3.23
C ALA A 204 13.83 -5.66 3.62
N LYS A 205 14.22 -6.85 4.10
CA LYS A 205 13.27 -7.84 4.63
C LYS A 205 12.50 -7.29 5.83
N GLU A 206 13.17 -6.61 6.75
CA GLU A 206 12.53 -6.06 7.93
C GLU A 206 11.58 -4.91 7.59
N VAL A 207 11.97 -4.03 6.65
CA VAL A 207 11.10 -2.97 6.11
C VAL A 207 9.85 -3.59 5.46
N ALA A 208 10.00 -4.64 4.65
CA ALA A 208 8.87 -5.31 4.00
C ALA A 208 7.91 -5.97 5.00
N LYS A 209 8.42 -6.57 6.08
CA LYS A 209 7.59 -7.08 7.18
C LYS A 209 6.84 -5.96 7.89
N LEU A 210 7.53 -4.85 8.19
CA LEU A 210 6.95 -3.69 8.85
C LEU A 210 5.84 -3.06 8.02
N GLN A 211 6.03 -2.92 6.71
CA GLN A 211 5.01 -2.39 5.80
C GLN A 211 3.76 -3.27 5.79
N LYS A 212 3.91 -4.60 5.73
CA LYS A 212 2.77 -5.53 5.81
C LYS A 212 1.98 -5.39 7.11
N VAL A 213 2.69 -5.26 8.24
CA VAL A 213 2.05 -5.06 9.55
C VAL A 213 1.31 -3.71 9.59
N GLN A 214 1.92 -2.65 9.07
CA GLN A 214 1.32 -1.32 9.00
C GLN A 214 0.07 -1.30 8.11
N ASP A 215 0.11 -1.91 6.93
CA ASP A 215 -1.00 -1.98 5.99
C ASP A 215 -2.19 -2.77 6.59
N GLN A 216 -1.89 -3.90 7.25
CA GLN A 216 -2.90 -4.72 7.92
C GLN A 216 -3.56 -3.94 9.07
N LEU A 217 -2.76 -3.27 9.92
CA LEU A 217 -3.27 -2.43 10.99
C LEU A 217 -4.12 -1.28 10.48
N MET A 218 -3.69 -0.62 9.40
CA MET A 218 -4.46 0.47 8.79
C MET A 218 -5.81 -0.04 8.28
N LYS A 219 -5.85 -1.21 7.63
CA LYS A 219 -7.08 -1.85 7.15
C LYS A 219 -8.02 -2.26 8.30
N GLU A 220 -7.48 -2.83 9.37
CA GLU A 220 -8.25 -3.22 10.55
C GLU A 220 -8.78 -2.01 11.33
N LEU A 221 -7.98 -0.95 11.47
CA LEU A 221 -8.38 0.28 12.15
C LEU A 221 -9.44 1.06 11.34
N LEU A 222 -9.28 1.13 10.01
CA LEU A 222 -10.26 1.80 9.14
C LEU A 222 -11.59 1.03 9.09
N SER A 223 -11.56 -0.31 9.03
CA SER A 223 -12.77 -1.12 9.09
C SER A 223 -13.47 -1.01 10.45
N ALA A 224 -12.72 -1.04 11.56
CA ALA A 224 -13.27 -0.85 12.90
C ALA A 224 -13.86 0.55 13.10
N ARG A 225 -13.16 1.61 12.66
CA ARG A 225 -13.68 2.99 12.71
C ARG A 225 -14.94 3.15 11.87
N LYS A 226 -14.96 2.64 10.63
CA LYS A 226 -16.14 2.71 9.76
C LYS A 226 -17.34 2.03 10.40
N VAL A 227 -17.17 0.82 10.93
CA VAL A 227 -18.23 0.06 11.61
C VAL A 227 -18.73 0.79 12.86
N ARG A 228 -17.84 1.40 13.66
CA ARG A 228 -18.25 2.19 14.82
C ARG A 228 -19.03 3.43 14.41
N THR A 229 -18.52 4.21 13.46
CA THR A 229 -19.20 5.44 13.01
C THR A 229 -20.56 5.14 12.40
N THR A 230 -20.70 4.06 11.63
CA THR A 230 -22.00 3.67 11.07
C THR A 230 -22.95 3.17 12.16
N LEU A 231 -22.48 2.38 13.13
CA LEU A 231 -23.32 1.90 14.24
C LEU A 231 -23.74 3.03 15.21
N GLU A 232 -22.85 3.98 15.49
CA GLU A 232 -23.12 5.16 16.31
C GLU A 232 -24.10 6.10 15.62
N GLN A 233 -23.90 6.38 14.33
CA GLN A 233 -24.84 7.17 13.52
C GLN A 233 -26.20 6.47 13.43
N GLN A 234 -26.24 5.17 13.14
CA GLN A 234 -27.49 4.40 13.09
C GLN A 234 -28.23 4.43 14.45
N ARG A 235 -27.51 4.40 15.57
CA ARG A 235 -28.10 4.48 16.91
C ARG A 235 -28.61 5.89 17.24
N GLN A 236 -27.84 6.93 16.92
CA GLN A 236 -28.28 8.31 17.15
C GLN A 236 -29.52 8.64 16.33
N LEU A 237 -29.57 8.25 15.06
CA LEU A 237 -30.77 8.43 14.24
C LEU A 237 -31.94 7.60 14.77
N ALA A 238 -31.74 6.33 15.15
CA ALA A 238 -32.82 5.50 15.69
C ALA A 238 -33.41 6.04 17.01
N LEU A 239 -32.57 6.59 17.89
CA LEU A 239 -33.05 7.23 19.14
C LEU A 239 -33.80 8.54 18.87
N LEU A 240 -33.38 9.30 17.85
CA LEU A 240 -33.99 10.56 17.48
C LEU A 240 -35.35 10.32 16.79
N GLU A 241 -35.44 9.32 15.91
CA GLU A 241 -36.68 8.88 15.27
C GLU A 241 -37.64 8.24 16.28
N GLU A 242 -37.16 7.49 17.27
CA GLU A 242 -38.01 6.97 18.35
C GLU A 242 -38.53 8.08 19.27
N ALA A 243 -37.70 9.07 19.60
CA ALA A 243 -38.13 10.25 20.34
C ALA A 243 -39.17 11.07 19.54
N GLN A 244 -38.98 11.20 18.22
CA GLN A 244 -39.90 11.90 17.33
C GLN A 244 -41.18 11.10 17.04
N ALA A 245 -41.11 9.78 16.95
CA ALA A 245 -42.27 8.89 16.83
C ALA A 245 -43.12 8.89 18.12
N ASN A 246 -42.48 8.91 19.29
CA ASN A 246 -43.17 9.04 20.57
C ASN A 246 -43.86 10.41 20.74
N GLN A 247 -43.27 11.49 20.22
CA GLN A 247 -43.94 12.80 20.11
C GLN A 247 -45.11 12.79 19.09
N ALA A 248 -44.96 12.08 17.97
CA ALA A 248 -46.00 11.96 16.95
C ALA A 248 -47.23 11.15 17.42
N THR A 249 -47.06 10.25 18.39
CA THR A 249 -48.19 9.54 19.03
C THR A 249 -49.02 10.47 19.91
N GLN A 250 -48.47 11.58 20.41
CA GLN A 250 -49.17 12.55 21.26
C GLN A 250 -49.89 13.66 20.46
N THR A 251 -49.74 13.74 19.14
CA THR A 251 -50.33 14.82 18.34
C THR A 251 -51.56 14.32 17.57
N ALA A 252 -52.72 14.30 18.21
CA ALA A 252 -54.00 14.03 17.54
C ALA A 252 -54.52 15.27 16.79
N GLY A 253 -55.09 15.08 15.58
CA GLY A 253 -55.82 16.14 14.84
C GLY A 253 -55.14 16.73 13.60
N GLN A 254 -54.23 16.02 12.92
CA GLN A 254 -53.36 16.59 11.89
C GLN A 254 -53.96 16.86 10.49
N SER A 255 -55.28 16.76 10.29
CA SER A 255 -55.91 17.11 9.00
C SER A 255 -56.35 18.58 8.90
N LYS A 256 -56.33 19.35 10.00
CA LYS A 256 -56.92 20.71 10.07
C LYS A 256 -55.92 21.88 10.16
N ILE A 257 -54.61 21.65 10.17
CA ILE A 257 -53.63 22.64 10.70
C ILE A 257 -52.60 23.15 9.67
N TRP A 258 -52.59 22.68 8.41
CA TRP A 258 -51.51 23.04 7.48
C TRP A 258 -51.92 24.08 6.43
N PRO A 259 -51.52 25.36 6.60
CA PRO A 259 -51.56 26.33 5.51
C PRO A 259 -50.45 26.02 4.49
N ASP A 260 -50.78 26.12 3.20
CA ASP A 260 -49.83 26.03 2.09
C ASP A 260 -48.75 27.12 2.24
N ARG A 261 -47.55 26.74 2.66
CA ARG A 261 -46.43 27.66 2.91
C ARG A 261 -45.64 28.03 1.65
N GLY A 262 -46.17 27.79 0.45
CA GLY A 262 -45.70 28.45 -0.77
C GLY A 262 -44.37 27.95 -1.36
N PHE A 263 -43.79 26.87 -0.85
CA PHE A 263 -42.66 26.22 -1.52
C PHE A 263 -43.21 25.33 -2.66
N LYS A 264 -43.14 25.83 -3.89
CA LYS A 264 -43.47 25.06 -5.08
C LYS A 264 -42.23 24.30 -5.53
N GLY A 265 -42.29 22.96 -5.59
CA GLY A 265 -41.24 22.12 -6.18
C GLY A 265 -41.02 22.45 -7.66
N ARG A 266 -40.43 21.55 -8.46
CA ARG A 266 -40.24 21.83 -9.89
C ARG A 266 -41.56 22.11 -10.60
N SER A 267 -41.52 22.96 -11.62
CA SER A 267 -42.68 23.26 -12.48
C SER A 267 -43.02 22.14 -13.47
N THR A 268 -42.11 21.17 -13.67
CA THR A 268 -42.24 20.08 -14.66
C THR A 268 -41.74 18.75 -14.09
N SER A 269 -42.37 17.65 -14.47
CA SER A 269 -41.88 16.29 -14.21
C SER A 269 -40.63 15.95 -15.06
N ARG A 270 -39.66 15.25 -14.48
CA ARG A 270 -38.46 14.69 -15.12
C ARG A 270 -38.73 13.36 -15.81
N THR A 271 -39.81 12.65 -15.46
CA THR A 271 -40.09 11.31 -15.99
C THR A 271 -41.30 11.26 -16.91
N THR A 272 -41.22 10.38 -17.90
CA THR A 272 -42.40 9.95 -18.66
C THR A 272 -43.24 8.98 -17.83
N GLU A 273 -44.50 8.78 -18.23
CA GLU A 273 -45.37 7.79 -17.60
C GLU A 273 -44.77 6.38 -17.65
N ALA A 274 -44.16 6.00 -18.79
CA ALA A 274 -43.49 4.72 -18.95
C ALA A 274 -42.36 4.51 -17.91
N GLN A 275 -41.58 5.55 -17.62
CA GLN A 275 -40.52 5.49 -16.60
C GLN A 275 -41.09 5.32 -15.19
N ARG A 276 -42.17 6.04 -14.84
CA ARG A 276 -42.84 5.88 -13.55
C ARG A 276 -43.39 4.47 -13.36
N LEU A 277 -44.05 3.92 -14.38
CA LEU A 277 -44.57 2.56 -14.34
C LEU A 277 -43.46 1.51 -14.19
N LYS A 278 -42.30 1.72 -14.83
CA LYS A 278 -41.12 0.86 -14.65
C LYS A 278 -40.57 0.90 -13.21
N ALA A 279 -40.54 2.08 -12.59
CA ALA A 279 -40.16 2.22 -11.18
C ALA A 279 -41.17 1.51 -10.25
N VAL A 280 -42.48 1.64 -10.53
CA VAL A 280 -43.54 0.93 -9.81
C VAL A 280 -43.37 -0.59 -9.93
N GLU A 281 -43.10 -1.11 -11.12
CA GLU A 281 -42.88 -2.54 -11.35
C GLU A 281 -41.69 -3.06 -10.54
N TYR A 282 -40.58 -2.31 -10.52
CA TYR A 282 -39.42 -2.65 -9.70
C TYR A 282 -39.78 -2.72 -8.22
N ALA A 283 -40.42 -1.68 -7.68
CA ALA A 283 -40.79 -1.60 -6.28
C ALA A 283 -41.79 -2.70 -5.89
N LYS A 284 -42.81 -2.93 -6.72
CA LYS A 284 -43.77 -4.03 -6.58
C LYS A 284 -43.05 -5.38 -6.46
N LYS A 285 -42.06 -5.65 -7.32
CA LYS A 285 -41.29 -6.90 -7.28
C LYS A 285 -40.53 -7.06 -5.95
N GLN A 286 -39.90 -5.99 -5.45
CA GLN A 286 -39.17 -6.06 -4.17
C GLN A 286 -40.11 -6.23 -2.97
N VAL A 287 -41.26 -5.55 -3.00
CA VAL A 287 -42.25 -5.58 -1.92
C VAL A 287 -42.98 -6.91 -1.87
N LEU A 288 -43.41 -7.46 -3.00
CA LEU A 288 -44.06 -8.76 -3.05
C LEU A 288 -43.11 -9.90 -2.66
N ALA A 289 -41.80 -9.73 -2.89
CA ALA A 289 -40.78 -10.64 -2.37
C ALA A 289 -40.54 -10.51 -0.85
N ARG A 290 -41.27 -9.62 -0.14
CA ARG A 290 -41.16 -9.40 1.30
C ARG A 290 -39.72 -9.20 1.77
N LYS A 291 -38.92 -8.48 0.98
CA LYS A 291 -37.51 -8.24 1.31
C LYS A 291 -37.40 -7.51 2.64
N PRO A 292 -36.35 -7.79 3.44
CA PRO A 292 -36.21 -7.18 4.75
C PRO A 292 -35.82 -5.70 4.61
N TYR A 293 -36.36 -4.90 5.53
CA TYR A 293 -35.94 -3.53 5.70
C TYR A 293 -34.58 -3.49 6.41
N VAL A 294 -33.59 -2.85 5.80
CA VAL A 294 -32.30 -2.56 6.45
C VAL A 294 -31.95 -1.11 6.22
N TRP A 295 -31.82 -0.37 7.32
CA TRP A 295 -31.48 1.06 7.25
C TRP A 295 -30.18 1.30 6.48
N GLY A 296 -30.19 2.25 5.54
CA GLY A 296 -29.04 2.63 4.74
C GLY A 296 -28.81 1.82 3.46
N THR A 297 -29.59 0.77 3.19
CA THR A 297 -29.38 -0.09 2.02
C THR A 297 -30.29 0.27 0.85
N GLN A 298 -29.83 -0.04 -0.37
CA GLN A 298 -30.49 0.33 -1.64
C GLN A 298 -30.71 -0.89 -2.56
N GLY A 299 -30.68 -2.10 -2.00
CA GLY A 299 -30.81 -3.34 -2.74
C GLY A 299 -29.49 -4.00 -3.16
N PRO A 300 -29.59 -5.09 -3.95
CA PRO A 300 -30.84 -5.70 -4.38
C PRO A 300 -31.50 -6.56 -3.29
N ASN A 301 -30.80 -6.92 -2.22
CA ASN A 301 -31.30 -7.91 -1.25
C ASN A 301 -32.10 -7.30 -0.09
N THR A 302 -31.79 -6.08 0.31
CA THR A 302 -32.44 -5.35 1.41
C THR A 302 -32.57 -3.88 1.05
N PHE A 303 -33.57 -3.17 1.57
CA PHE A 303 -33.79 -1.76 1.27
C PHE A 303 -34.20 -0.98 2.52
N ASP A 304 -33.89 0.32 2.57
CA ASP A 304 -34.65 1.28 3.37
C ASP A 304 -35.62 2.11 2.52
N CYS A 305 -36.37 3.03 3.13
CA CYS A 305 -37.42 3.80 2.44
C CYS A 305 -36.89 4.55 1.21
N SER A 306 -35.88 5.38 1.41
CA SER A 306 -35.19 6.13 0.35
C SER A 306 -34.44 5.22 -0.63
N GLY A 307 -33.91 4.09 -0.16
CA GLY A 307 -33.18 3.13 -0.96
C GLY A 307 -34.07 2.35 -1.92
N LEU A 308 -35.30 2.00 -1.53
CA LEU A 308 -36.29 1.42 -2.43
C LEU A 308 -36.68 2.41 -3.53
N VAL A 309 -36.96 3.67 -3.17
CA VAL A 309 -37.28 4.74 -4.13
C VAL A 309 -36.12 4.97 -5.11
N TYR A 310 -34.91 5.10 -4.57
CA TYR A 310 -33.72 5.31 -5.37
C TYR A 310 -33.50 4.17 -6.38
N ALA A 311 -33.54 2.92 -5.92
CA ALA A 311 -33.33 1.76 -6.77
C ALA A 311 -34.43 1.58 -7.84
N ALA A 312 -35.69 1.87 -7.48
CA ALA A 312 -36.81 1.81 -8.40
C ALA A 312 -36.63 2.77 -9.58
N TYR A 313 -36.37 4.04 -9.30
CA TYR A 313 -36.17 5.05 -10.35
C TYR A 313 -34.84 4.89 -11.09
N LYS A 314 -33.79 4.38 -10.43
CA LYS A 314 -32.57 3.96 -11.11
C LYS A 314 -32.81 2.88 -12.15
N SER A 315 -33.64 1.88 -11.84
CA SER A 315 -34.05 0.87 -12.82
C SER A 315 -34.86 1.46 -13.99
N ALA A 316 -35.53 2.60 -13.78
CA ALA A 316 -36.25 3.36 -14.79
C ALA A 316 -35.38 4.33 -15.61
N GLY A 317 -34.06 4.31 -15.41
CA GLY A 317 -33.10 5.10 -16.19
C GLY A 317 -32.71 6.44 -15.55
N LEU A 318 -33.07 6.67 -14.29
CA LEU A 318 -32.68 7.88 -13.55
C LEU A 318 -31.41 7.60 -12.73
N ASP A 319 -30.27 8.14 -13.14
CA ASP A 319 -29.00 7.99 -12.42
C ASP A 319 -28.37 9.34 -12.08
N TRP A 320 -27.29 9.32 -11.32
CA TRP A 320 -26.47 10.49 -11.01
C TRP A 320 -26.01 11.21 -12.28
N PRO A 321 -26.02 12.56 -12.35
CA PRO A 321 -26.38 13.53 -11.30
C PRO A 321 -27.87 13.91 -11.28
N ASN A 322 -28.71 13.21 -12.05
CA ASN A 322 -30.10 13.56 -12.27
C ASN A 322 -31.07 12.94 -11.26
N TRP A 323 -30.57 12.12 -10.35
CA TRP A 323 -31.35 11.43 -9.34
C TRP A 323 -30.56 11.26 -8.04
N ASP A 324 -31.22 11.55 -6.93
CA ASP A 324 -30.63 11.53 -5.58
C ASP A 324 -31.47 10.62 -4.67
N ARG A 325 -30.96 10.33 -3.49
CA ARG A 325 -31.60 9.53 -2.44
C ARG A 325 -32.05 10.36 -1.24
N LEU A 326 -31.60 11.61 -1.11
CA LEU A 326 -31.97 12.46 0.02
C LEU A 326 -33.45 12.89 -0.09
N ASN A 327 -34.30 12.45 0.85
CA ASN A 327 -35.75 12.71 0.84
C ASN A 327 -36.10 14.21 0.72
N SER A 328 -35.38 15.07 1.45
CA SER A 328 -35.61 16.52 1.42
C SER A 328 -35.22 17.14 0.08
N ALA A 329 -34.15 16.67 -0.55
CA ALA A 329 -33.78 17.09 -1.91
C ALA A 329 -34.82 16.60 -2.91
N LEU A 330 -35.26 15.34 -2.80
CA LEU A 330 -36.28 14.77 -3.69
C LEU A 330 -37.58 15.57 -3.66
N TYR A 331 -38.06 15.92 -2.45
CA TYR A 331 -39.22 16.77 -2.26
C TYR A 331 -39.00 18.18 -2.84
N SER A 332 -37.91 18.84 -2.46
CA SER A 332 -37.72 20.27 -2.78
C SER A 332 -37.24 20.56 -4.20
N GLY A 333 -36.42 19.69 -4.79
CA GLY A 333 -35.64 20.01 -5.99
C GLY A 333 -35.79 19.04 -7.15
N TYR A 334 -36.21 17.80 -6.93
CA TYR A 334 -36.28 16.79 -8.00
C TYR A 334 -37.70 16.49 -8.47
N THR A 335 -38.71 16.75 -7.65
CA THR A 335 -40.10 16.42 -8.00
C THR A 335 -40.96 17.67 -8.25
N GLN A 336 -41.95 17.51 -9.11
CA GLN A 336 -43.06 18.44 -9.25
C GLN A 336 -44.08 18.15 -8.14
N HIS A 337 -44.45 19.16 -7.37
CA HIS A 337 -45.48 18.99 -6.33
C HIS A 337 -46.85 18.77 -6.97
N VAL A 338 -47.51 17.69 -6.58
CA VAL A 338 -48.84 17.31 -7.06
C VAL A 338 -49.77 17.12 -5.86
N SER A 339 -50.99 17.65 -5.96
CA SER A 339 -52.03 17.43 -4.93
C SER A 339 -52.27 15.94 -4.73
N LEU A 340 -52.57 15.52 -3.49
CA LEU A 340 -52.88 14.13 -3.17
C LEU A 340 -54.04 13.56 -4.02
N ASN A 341 -54.96 14.41 -4.47
CA ASN A 341 -56.09 14.02 -5.33
C ASN A 341 -55.71 13.82 -6.80
N ALA A 342 -54.50 14.23 -7.21
CA ALA A 342 -54.00 14.14 -8.59
C ALA A 342 -52.81 13.17 -8.72
N LEU A 343 -52.58 12.35 -7.70
CA LEU A 343 -51.51 11.35 -7.69
C LEU A 343 -51.75 10.28 -8.74
N VAL A 344 -50.69 9.92 -9.46
CA VAL A 344 -50.66 8.79 -10.40
C VAL A 344 -49.61 7.78 -9.96
N PRO A 345 -49.75 6.49 -10.31
CA PRO A 345 -48.76 5.48 -9.97
C PRO A 345 -47.32 5.92 -10.32
N GLY A 346 -46.43 5.79 -9.34
CA GLY A 346 -45.05 6.25 -9.40
C GLY A 346 -44.80 7.56 -8.66
N ASP A 347 -45.79 8.43 -8.49
CA ASP A 347 -45.60 9.66 -7.70
C ASP A 347 -45.10 9.33 -6.28
N LEU A 348 -44.19 10.14 -5.76
CA LEU A 348 -43.59 9.93 -4.45
C LEU A 348 -44.43 10.53 -3.35
N LEU A 349 -44.59 9.80 -2.25
CA LEU A 349 -45.25 10.30 -1.05
C LEU A 349 -44.19 10.54 0.02
N PHE A 350 -44.33 11.64 0.73
CA PHE A 350 -43.36 12.08 1.74
C PHE A 350 -44.06 12.22 3.08
N TYR A 351 -43.39 11.81 4.15
CA TYR A 351 -43.93 11.87 5.50
C TYR A 351 -42.97 12.63 6.41
N SER A 352 -43.50 13.58 7.17
CA SER A 352 -42.74 14.50 7.99
C SER A 352 -43.29 14.59 9.40
N TYR A 353 -42.40 14.58 10.39
CA TYR A 353 -42.79 14.62 11.80
C TYR A 353 -43.47 15.93 12.19
N LYS A 354 -43.04 17.03 11.56
CA LYS A 354 -43.47 18.39 11.86
C LYS A 354 -43.99 19.13 10.62
N GLY A 355 -44.36 18.41 9.56
CA GLY A 355 -44.83 19.02 8.30
C GLY A 355 -43.81 19.94 7.61
N THR A 356 -42.53 19.88 7.99
CA THR A 356 -41.44 20.65 7.36
C THR A 356 -40.57 19.77 6.47
N ILE A 357 -39.93 20.37 5.46
CA ILE A 357 -39.06 19.64 4.52
C ILE A 357 -37.86 19.00 5.25
N SER A 358 -37.28 19.71 6.21
CA SER A 358 -36.14 19.23 7.00
C SER A 358 -36.47 18.08 7.95
N THR A 359 -37.76 17.80 8.17
CA THR A 359 -38.23 16.72 9.06
C THR A 359 -38.90 15.58 8.31
N ILE A 360 -38.70 15.48 6.99
CA ILE A 360 -39.16 14.34 6.20
C ILE A 360 -38.37 13.09 6.61
N HIS A 361 -39.07 12.10 7.16
CA HIS A 361 -38.47 10.88 7.71
C HIS A 361 -38.79 9.63 6.90
N HIS A 362 -39.84 9.66 6.08
CA HIS A 362 -40.22 8.51 5.26
C HIS A 362 -40.62 8.94 3.86
N ILE A 363 -40.38 8.04 2.91
CA ILE A 363 -40.69 8.23 1.50
C ILE A 363 -41.16 6.91 0.89
N THR A 364 -42.20 6.97 0.06
CA THR A 364 -42.81 5.78 -0.57
C THR A 364 -43.21 6.07 -2.01
N ILE A 365 -43.52 5.02 -2.78
CA ILE A 365 -43.98 5.13 -4.16
C ILE A 365 -45.49 4.86 -4.21
N TYR A 366 -46.26 5.82 -4.72
CA TYR A 366 -47.70 5.66 -4.88
C TYR A 366 -48.01 4.54 -5.89
N ALA A 367 -48.91 3.66 -5.50
CA ALA A 367 -49.30 2.49 -6.28
C ALA A 367 -50.65 2.65 -7.00
N GLY A 368 -51.37 3.75 -6.74
CA GLY A 368 -52.76 3.94 -7.16
C GLY A 368 -53.76 3.58 -6.04
N ASN A 369 -55.00 4.04 -6.20
CA ASN A 369 -56.14 3.71 -5.32
C ASN A 369 -55.88 3.95 -3.82
N GLY A 370 -55.14 5.00 -3.45
CA GLY A 370 -54.82 5.28 -2.05
C GLY A 370 -53.81 4.31 -1.42
N MET A 371 -53.09 3.54 -2.24
CA MET A 371 -52.10 2.55 -1.81
C MET A 371 -50.67 2.95 -2.21
N MET A 372 -49.68 2.38 -1.54
CA MET A 372 -48.25 2.62 -1.78
C MET A 372 -47.39 1.37 -1.65
N TRP A 373 -46.26 1.40 -2.35
CA TRP A 373 -45.13 0.50 -2.18
C TRP A 373 -44.11 1.13 -1.24
N GLU A 374 -43.83 0.48 -0.12
CA GLU A 374 -42.91 1.03 0.87
C GLU A 374 -41.94 -0.01 1.42
N ALA A 375 -40.78 0.46 1.83
CA ALA A 375 -39.92 -0.20 2.80
C ALA A 375 -40.26 0.41 4.16
N ASN A 376 -41.20 -0.17 4.88
CA ASN A 376 -41.85 0.47 6.03
C ASN A 376 -40.91 0.59 7.25
N SER A 377 -40.43 -0.55 7.75
CA SER A 377 -39.65 -0.60 8.97
C SER A 377 -38.99 -1.97 9.15
N LYS A 378 -38.03 -2.07 10.09
CA LYS A 378 -37.38 -3.35 10.43
C LYS A 378 -38.36 -4.45 10.83
N ASN A 379 -39.47 -4.09 11.46
CA ASN A 379 -40.46 -5.06 11.96
C ASN A 379 -41.40 -5.54 10.85
N ALA A 380 -41.79 -4.65 9.94
CA ALA A 380 -42.79 -4.95 8.92
C ALA A 380 -42.16 -5.30 7.55
N GLY A 381 -40.90 -4.94 7.34
CA GLY A 381 -40.18 -5.12 6.08
C GLY A 381 -40.72 -4.22 4.97
N LEU A 382 -40.60 -4.70 3.74
CA LEU A 382 -41.26 -4.08 2.60
C LEU A 382 -42.71 -4.57 2.52
N LEU A 383 -43.65 -3.64 2.33
CA LEU A 383 -45.07 -3.95 2.31
C LEU A 383 -45.87 -3.01 1.41
N PHE A 384 -47.05 -3.49 1.03
CA PHE A 384 -48.06 -2.75 0.29
C PHE A 384 -49.13 -2.30 1.28
N SER A 385 -49.30 -0.99 1.43
CA SER A 385 -50.14 -0.40 2.47
C SER A 385 -50.90 0.82 1.97
N SER A 386 -51.88 1.26 2.76
CA SER A 386 -52.54 2.55 2.53
C SER A 386 -51.56 3.70 2.73
N ILE A 387 -51.67 4.75 1.92
CA ILE A 387 -50.89 5.99 2.08
C ILE A 387 -51.07 6.65 3.46
N TYR A 388 -52.14 6.31 4.18
CA TYR A 388 -52.44 6.82 5.52
C TYR A 388 -51.92 5.93 6.66
N SER A 389 -51.31 4.78 6.33
CA SER A 389 -50.74 3.88 7.35
C SER A 389 -49.50 4.45 8.05
N VAL A 390 -48.85 5.45 7.43
CA VAL A 390 -47.74 6.19 8.00
C VAL A 390 -48.20 7.61 8.34
N LYS A 391 -47.94 8.05 9.57
CA LYS A 391 -48.31 9.40 10.04
C LYS A 391 -47.41 10.47 9.42
N GLY A 392 -47.94 11.69 9.31
CA GLY A 392 -47.17 12.85 8.85
C GLY A 392 -47.15 13.05 7.34
N LEU A 393 -48.10 12.46 6.60
CA LEU A 393 -48.20 12.64 5.14
C LEU A 393 -48.20 14.13 4.77
N MET A 394 -47.27 14.51 3.89
CA MET A 394 -47.14 15.87 3.39
C MET A 394 -48.34 16.23 2.49
N PRO A 395 -48.74 17.52 2.41
CA PRO A 395 -49.92 17.96 1.65
C PRO A 395 -49.82 17.76 0.13
N PHE A 396 -48.61 17.51 -0.39
CA PHE A 396 -48.33 17.25 -1.78
C PHE A 396 -47.46 16.00 -1.91
N GLY A 397 -47.74 15.18 -2.91
CA GLY A 397 -46.78 14.21 -3.41
C GLY A 397 -45.80 14.85 -4.40
N GLY A 398 -44.78 14.10 -4.79
CA GLY A 398 -43.78 14.52 -5.76
C GLY A 398 -43.85 13.67 -7.02
N ARG A 399 -44.32 14.25 -8.12
CA ARG A 399 -44.19 13.64 -9.44
C ARG A 399 -42.75 13.78 -9.90
N VAL A 400 -42.07 12.64 -10.02
CA VAL A 400 -40.69 12.58 -10.52
C VAL A 400 -40.66 12.99 -11.97
#